data_AF-A0A3M1N2N4-F1
#
_entry.id   AF-A0A3M1N2N4-F1
#
_cell.length_a   1.000
_cell.length_b   1.000
_cell.length_c   1.000
_cell.angle_alpha   90.00
_cell.angle_beta   90.00
_cell.angle_gamma   90.00
#
_symmetry.space_group_name_H-M   'P 1'
#
loop_
_entity.id
_entity.type
_entity.pdbx_description
1 polymer ?
#
loop_
_entity_poly.entity_id
_entity_poly.type
_entity_poly.pdbx_seq_one_letter_code
_entity_poly.pdbx_strand_id
1 'polypeptide(L)'
;MKRWLFLFLMLLAAVPALAATGAKGRVAWRGELVPGVKISAYRSVDDLVAGRPVAVSEPTALDGTWSLALPPGRYVMVARSFTGQPKPGDYFCYYSGSPVEVAEGHMTNVGFNLIRVPDEKPARKGRASGIEGEISYQDQPLEKVYLYVYRDARSGFKGPAYNILPVEKGHFRLRLPPGDYFLMARKRQAGGRYGPVAIGDWFNYYYGNPVHIEPGTIRHVRLETITRLSNLEQGEEVPFHGVNGRIIGPDGKGVAGLHVFAYDRPEMTGTPRHFSEASAADGTFSLRLPAGRWYLLARKSFGGPAAEGELYGKYRGSGDHGVALKSGQTLEEVEIHVRPVTAR
;
A
#
# COMPACT_ATOMS: atom_id res chain seq x y z
N MET A 1 -36.90 39.24 56.76
CA MET A 1 -36.75 37.77 56.83
C MET A 1 -35.82 37.32 55.70
N LYS A 2 -34.67 36.75 56.07
CA LYS A 2 -33.66 36.17 55.17
C LYS A 2 -34.19 34.90 54.51
N ARG A 3 -33.81 34.64 53.24
CA ARG A 3 -33.27 33.35 52.69
C ARG A 3 -33.34 33.39 51.16
N TRP A 4 -32.21 33.68 50.51
CA TRP A 4 -31.23 32.71 49.97
C TRP A 4 -31.48 32.42 48.48
N LEU A 5 -30.88 33.25 47.64
CA LEU A 5 -30.71 33.02 46.21
C LEU A 5 -29.45 32.14 46.04
N PHE A 6 -29.62 30.85 45.78
CA PHE A 6 -28.53 29.97 45.37
C PHE A 6 -28.26 30.20 43.88
N LEU A 7 -27.22 30.96 43.55
CA LEU A 7 -26.63 30.96 42.21
C LEU A 7 -25.75 29.71 42.11
N PHE A 8 -26.20 28.71 41.35
CA PHE A 8 -25.40 27.54 41.00
C PHE A 8 -24.59 27.90 39.74
N LEU A 9 -23.32 28.29 39.93
CA LEU A 9 -22.39 28.57 38.84
C LEU A 9 -21.89 27.22 38.29
N MET A 10 -22.50 26.71 37.21
CA MET A 10 -21.94 25.58 36.45
C MET A 10 -20.68 26.06 35.71
N LEU A 11 -19.50 25.78 36.27
CA LEU A 11 -18.26 25.80 35.51
C LEU A 11 -18.33 24.69 34.45
N LEU A 12 -18.56 25.06 33.18
CA LEU A 12 -18.20 24.23 32.05
C LEU A 12 -16.68 24.09 32.03
N ALA A 13 -16.17 23.00 32.59
CA ALA A 13 -14.83 22.54 32.26
C ALA A 13 -14.85 22.10 30.79
N ALA A 14 -14.38 22.97 29.90
CA ALA A 14 -14.06 22.61 28.53
C ALA A 14 -12.90 21.60 28.57
N VAL A 15 -13.25 20.31 28.65
CA VAL A 15 -12.28 19.23 28.45
C VAL A 15 -11.77 19.39 27.02
N PRO A 16 -10.46 19.55 26.77
CA PRO A 16 -9.95 19.57 25.42
C PRO A 16 -10.34 18.24 24.77
N ALA A 17 -11.21 18.29 23.77
CA ALA A 17 -11.54 17.13 22.97
C ALA A 17 -10.26 16.73 22.25
N LEU A 18 -9.62 15.65 22.73
CA LEU A 18 -8.51 15.02 22.01
C LEU A 18 -9.03 14.71 20.61
N ALA A 19 -8.38 15.28 19.59
CA ALA A 19 -8.76 15.06 18.21
C ALA A 19 -8.71 13.56 17.91
N ALA A 20 -9.77 13.03 17.29
CA ALA A 20 -9.89 11.61 17.02
C ALA A 20 -8.73 11.16 16.10
N THR A 21 -8.05 10.10 16.48
CA THR A 21 -6.95 9.50 15.71
C THR A 21 -7.40 8.18 15.12
N GLY A 22 -7.21 7.99 13.81
CA GLY A 22 -7.63 6.76 13.16
C GLY A 22 -7.77 6.87 11.64
N ALA A 23 -8.67 6.05 11.10
CA ALA A 23 -9.04 6.07 9.69
C ALA A 23 -10.56 6.00 9.53
N LYS A 24 -11.07 6.59 8.45
CA LYS A 24 -12.49 6.59 8.10
C LYS A 24 -12.65 6.56 6.59
N GLY A 25 -13.83 6.27 6.10
CA GLY A 25 -14.12 6.41 4.69
C GLY A 25 -15.41 5.73 4.28
N ARG A 26 -15.45 5.30 3.01
CA ARG A 26 -16.59 4.58 2.44
C ARG A 26 -16.13 3.32 1.72
N VAL A 27 -17.02 2.33 1.67
CA VAL A 27 -16.85 1.13 0.84
C VAL A 27 -17.88 1.14 -0.28
N ALA A 28 -17.47 0.77 -1.48
CA ALA A 28 -18.35 0.68 -2.63
C ALA A 28 -17.94 -0.49 -3.54
N TRP A 29 -18.91 -1.11 -4.20
CA TRP A 29 -18.69 -2.09 -5.26
C TRP A 29 -19.31 -1.53 -6.54
N ARG A 30 -18.50 -1.26 -7.57
CA ARG A 30 -18.97 -0.71 -8.87
C ARG A 30 -19.79 0.59 -8.73
N GLY A 31 -19.46 1.41 -7.74
CA GLY A 31 -20.15 2.67 -7.43
C GLY A 31 -21.35 2.51 -6.49
N GLU A 32 -21.79 1.29 -6.20
CA GLU A 32 -22.85 1.00 -5.24
C GLU A 32 -22.29 0.95 -3.82
N LEU A 33 -22.91 1.66 -2.88
CA LEU A 33 -22.51 1.68 -1.47
C LEU A 33 -22.89 0.35 -0.80
N VAL A 34 -21.97 -0.24 -0.02
CA VAL A 34 -22.17 -1.58 0.54
C VAL A 34 -22.21 -1.55 2.08
N PRO A 35 -23.34 -1.84 2.72
CA PRO A 35 -23.42 -2.00 4.17
C PRO A 35 -22.88 -3.35 4.66
N GLY A 36 -22.64 -3.45 5.96
CA GLY A 36 -22.33 -4.73 6.61
C GLY A 36 -20.89 -5.23 6.46
N VAL A 37 -20.03 -4.48 5.77
CA VAL A 37 -18.61 -4.82 5.57
C VAL A 37 -17.78 -4.35 6.75
N LYS A 38 -16.83 -5.15 7.23
CA LYS A 38 -15.90 -4.75 8.30
C LYS A 38 -14.53 -4.43 7.74
N ILE A 39 -13.90 -3.37 8.27
CA ILE A 39 -12.54 -2.96 7.94
C ILE A 39 -11.62 -3.43 9.07
N SER A 40 -10.58 -4.17 8.72
CA SER A 40 -9.55 -4.62 9.67
C SER A 40 -8.22 -3.95 9.36
N ALA A 41 -7.54 -3.46 10.39
CA ALA A 41 -6.21 -2.85 10.29
C ALA A 41 -5.15 -3.75 10.94
N TYR A 42 -4.01 -3.93 10.27
CA TYR A 42 -2.92 -4.81 10.68
C TYR A 42 -1.58 -4.04 10.66
N ARG A 43 -0.64 -4.37 11.54
CA ARG A 43 0.70 -3.75 11.52
C ARG A 43 1.53 -4.19 10.33
N SER A 44 1.30 -5.42 9.87
CA SER A 44 2.05 -6.04 8.78
C SER A 44 1.16 -6.97 7.97
N VAL A 45 1.67 -7.41 6.83
CA VAL A 45 1.01 -8.46 6.04
C VAL A 45 1.09 -9.82 6.74
N ASP A 46 2.17 -10.11 7.48
CA ASP A 46 2.25 -11.33 8.28
C ASP A 46 1.13 -11.39 9.32
N ASP A 47 0.79 -10.25 9.94
CA ASP A 47 -0.34 -10.17 10.88
C ASP A 47 -1.69 -10.36 10.17
N LEU A 48 -1.83 -9.85 8.94
CA LEU A 48 -3.00 -10.12 8.11
C LEU A 48 -3.16 -11.63 7.86
N VAL A 49 -2.09 -12.30 7.44
CA VAL A 49 -2.09 -13.75 7.17
C VAL A 49 -2.34 -14.56 8.45
N ALA A 50 -1.77 -14.13 9.57
CA ALA A 50 -2.00 -14.75 10.88
C ALA A 50 -3.37 -14.43 11.49
N GLY A 51 -4.18 -13.55 10.87
CA GLY A 51 -5.48 -13.15 11.39
C GLY A 51 -5.42 -12.35 12.69
N ARG A 52 -4.38 -11.52 12.87
CA ARG A 52 -4.13 -10.72 14.09
C ARG A 52 -4.32 -9.21 13.84
N PRO A 53 -5.57 -8.72 13.70
CA PRO A 53 -5.81 -7.30 13.52
C PRO A 53 -5.44 -6.52 14.78
N VAL A 54 -4.97 -5.29 14.59
CA VAL A 54 -4.84 -4.29 15.67
C VAL A 54 -6.22 -3.82 16.10
N ALA A 55 -7.10 -3.60 15.13
CA ALA A 55 -8.49 -3.22 15.36
C ALA A 55 -9.36 -3.63 14.16
N VAL A 56 -10.65 -3.76 14.42
CA VAL A 56 -11.69 -4.05 13.42
C VAL A 56 -12.82 -3.05 13.63
N SER A 57 -13.31 -2.45 12.54
CA SER A 57 -14.44 -1.51 12.59
C SER A 57 -15.74 -2.21 12.92
N GLU A 58 -16.72 -1.42 13.35
CA GLU A 58 -18.12 -1.79 13.22
C GLU A 58 -18.47 -2.03 11.74
N PRO A 59 -19.52 -2.82 11.44
CA PRO A 59 -20.00 -2.99 10.08
C PRO A 59 -20.33 -1.64 9.43
N THR A 60 -20.03 -1.49 8.14
CA THR A 60 -20.34 -0.29 7.37
C THR A 60 -21.83 0.02 7.40
N ALA A 61 -22.16 1.31 7.50
CA ALA A 61 -23.54 1.79 7.49
C ALA A 61 -24.20 1.62 6.11
N LEU A 62 -25.50 1.95 6.01
CA LEU A 62 -26.28 1.87 4.76
C LEU A 62 -25.67 2.69 3.62
N ASP A 63 -25.00 3.79 3.95
CA ASP A 63 -24.28 4.63 2.98
C ASP A 63 -22.82 4.21 2.77
N GLY A 64 -22.46 3.00 3.20
CA GLY A 64 -21.12 2.43 3.06
C GLY A 64 -20.07 3.08 3.96
N THR A 65 -20.44 4.03 4.83
CA THR A 65 -19.48 4.72 5.70
C THR A 65 -18.95 3.82 6.81
N TRP A 66 -17.71 4.07 7.21
CA TRP A 66 -17.04 3.42 8.34
C TRP A 66 -16.04 4.36 9.00
N SER A 67 -15.70 4.05 10.26
CA SER A 67 -14.66 4.71 11.03
C SER A 67 -13.97 3.67 11.94
N LEU A 68 -12.67 3.85 12.17
CA LEU A 68 -11.86 2.99 13.02
C LEU A 68 -10.84 3.84 13.77
N ALA A 69 -10.97 3.90 15.09
CA ALA A 69 -9.96 4.51 15.95
C ALA A 69 -8.68 3.64 15.91
N LEU A 70 -7.54 4.27 15.65
CA LEU A 70 -6.24 3.61 15.61
C LEU A 70 -5.19 4.53 16.24
N PRO A 71 -4.19 3.99 16.95
CA PRO A 71 -3.05 4.80 17.34
C PRO A 71 -2.25 5.24 16.11
N PRO A 72 -1.44 6.32 16.21
CA PRO A 72 -0.57 6.73 15.13
C PRO A 72 0.32 5.59 14.63
N GLY A 73 0.53 5.52 13.32
CA GLY A 73 1.36 4.49 12.71
C GLY A 73 0.99 4.13 11.28
N ARG A 74 1.54 3.01 10.81
CA ARG A 74 1.34 2.49 9.46
C ARG A 74 0.57 1.18 9.51
N TYR A 75 -0.43 1.04 8.64
CA TYR A 75 -1.33 -0.11 8.66
C TYR A 75 -1.56 -0.69 7.26
N VAL A 76 -1.62 -2.01 7.20
CA VAL A 76 -2.27 -2.75 6.11
C VAL A 76 -3.76 -2.81 6.45
N MET A 77 -4.63 -2.44 5.51
CA MET A 77 -6.08 -2.46 5.75
C MET A 77 -6.81 -3.31 4.70
N VAL A 78 -7.79 -4.07 5.18
CA VAL A 78 -8.62 -4.96 4.36
C VAL A 78 -10.08 -4.77 4.74
N ALA A 79 -10.95 -4.65 3.74
CA ALA A 79 -12.39 -4.67 3.89
C ALA A 79 -12.93 -6.06 3.51
N ARG A 80 -13.76 -6.66 4.35
CA ARG A 80 -14.40 -7.97 4.09
C ARG A 80 -15.79 -8.09 4.71
N SER A 81 -16.70 -8.80 4.05
CA SER A 81 -18.03 -9.16 4.58
C SER A 81 -18.04 -10.48 5.38
N PHE A 82 -16.91 -11.17 5.46
CA PHE A 82 -16.83 -12.53 5.98
C PHE A 82 -15.76 -12.69 7.06
N THR A 83 -15.91 -13.75 7.85
CA THR A 83 -14.91 -14.26 8.79
C THR A 83 -14.52 -15.68 8.38
N GLY A 84 -13.22 -15.97 8.34
CA GLY A 84 -12.74 -17.28 7.88
C GLY A 84 -12.74 -17.40 6.37
N GLN A 85 -13.22 -18.53 5.84
CA GLN A 85 -13.20 -18.79 4.39
C GLN A 85 -14.29 -17.98 3.66
N PRO A 86 -13.94 -17.28 2.56
CA PRO A 86 -14.88 -16.53 1.75
C PRO A 86 -15.84 -17.46 1.00
N LYS A 87 -17.07 -17.02 0.79
CA LYS A 87 -18.10 -17.66 -0.02
C LYS A 87 -18.41 -16.83 -1.28
N PRO A 88 -18.88 -17.47 -2.37
CA PRO A 88 -19.37 -16.73 -3.51
C PRO A 88 -20.40 -15.68 -3.11
N GLY A 89 -20.21 -14.45 -3.57
CA GLY A 89 -21.07 -13.32 -3.24
C GLY A 89 -20.61 -12.45 -2.08
N ASP A 90 -19.63 -12.89 -1.28
CA ASP A 90 -18.98 -12.05 -0.26
C ASP A 90 -18.25 -10.86 -0.89
N TYR A 91 -17.95 -9.84 -0.10
CA TYR A 91 -17.15 -8.68 -0.50
C TYR A 91 -15.73 -8.76 0.06
N PHE A 92 -14.76 -8.35 -0.76
CA PHE A 92 -13.36 -8.28 -0.38
C PHE A 92 -12.66 -7.08 -1.03
N CYS A 93 -11.75 -6.44 -0.30
CA CYS A 93 -10.77 -5.52 -0.86
C CYS A 93 -9.54 -5.45 0.04
N TYR A 94 -8.36 -5.68 -0.55
CA TYR A 94 -7.10 -5.21 0.03
C TYR A 94 -6.88 -3.76 -0.42
N TYR A 95 -6.62 -2.84 0.51
CA TYR A 95 -6.52 -1.42 0.17
C TYR A 95 -5.37 -1.14 -0.83
N SER A 96 -5.70 -0.52 -1.97
CA SER A 96 -4.76 -0.30 -3.08
C SER A 96 -3.70 0.76 -2.79
N GLY A 97 -3.98 1.70 -1.87
CA GLY A 97 -3.02 2.69 -1.36
C GLY A 97 -2.19 2.20 -0.17
N SER A 98 -2.14 0.88 0.10
CA SER A 98 -1.41 0.33 1.24
C SER A 98 0.10 0.65 1.20
N PRO A 99 0.73 0.99 2.35
CA PRO A 99 0.14 1.08 3.68
C PRO A 99 -0.56 2.42 3.92
N VAL A 100 -1.58 2.41 4.79
CA VAL A 100 -2.25 3.61 5.30
C VAL A 100 -1.41 4.22 6.41
N GLU A 101 -1.16 5.53 6.34
CA GLU A 101 -0.52 6.29 7.42
C GLU A 101 -1.58 6.99 8.26
N VAL A 102 -1.52 6.78 9.59
CA VAL A 102 -2.38 7.43 10.59
C VAL A 102 -1.50 8.36 11.41
N ALA A 103 -1.79 9.66 11.34
CA ALA A 103 -1.12 10.70 12.10
C ALA A 103 -1.90 11.02 13.38
N GLU A 104 -1.18 11.42 14.44
CA GLU A 104 -1.78 11.81 15.72
C GLU A 104 -2.76 12.98 15.53
N GLY A 105 -3.95 12.84 16.12
CA GLY A 105 -5.01 13.84 16.03
C GLY A 105 -5.78 13.88 14.71
N HIS A 106 -5.53 12.95 13.77
CA HIS A 106 -6.16 12.95 12.45
C HIS A 106 -6.91 11.65 12.14
N MET A 107 -7.96 11.78 11.33
CA MET A 107 -8.72 10.66 10.76
C MET A 107 -8.42 10.53 9.26
N THR A 108 -7.47 9.65 8.92
CA THR A 108 -7.05 9.40 7.53
C THR A 108 -8.23 8.88 6.70
N ASN A 109 -8.50 9.50 5.55
CA ASN A 109 -9.54 9.03 4.65
C ASN A 109 -9.06 7.84 3.82
N VAL A 110 -9.83 6.75 3.83
CA VAL A 110 -9.52 5.48 3.17
C VAL A 110 -10.79 4.91 2.56
N GLY A 111 -10.91 4.99 1.24
CA GLY A 111 -11.99 4.38 0.47
C GLY A 111 -11.65 2.95 0.02
N PHE A 112 -12.63 2.04 0.05
CA PHE A 112 -12.46 0.70 -0.52
C PHE A 112 -13.33 0.50 -1.75
N ASN A 113 -12.70 0.21 -2.89
CA ASN A 113 -13.37 -0.26 -4.09
C ASN A 113 -13.37 -1.79 -4.04
N LEU A 114 -14.51 -2.38 -3.70
CA LEU A 114 -14.66 -3.80 -3.42
C LEU A 114 -14.68 -4.63 -4.71
N ILE A 115 -14.34 -5.91 -4.58
CA ILE A 115 -14.79 -6.96 -5.49
C ILE A 115 -15.90 -7.77 -4.83
N ARG A 116 -16.65 -8.51 -5.65
CA ARG A 116 -17.55 -9.56 -5.17
C ARG A 116 -16.87 -10.90 -5.41
N VAL A 117 -16.70 -11.69 -4.37
CA VAL A 117 -16.04 -13.00 -4.42
C VAL A 117 -16.77 -13.87 -5.46
N PRO A 118 -16.06 -14.31 -6.52
CA PRO A 118 -16.67 -15.10 -7.58
C PRO A 118 -16.92 -16.53 -7.12
N ASP A 119 -17.78 -17.23 -7.85
CA ASP A 119 -17.81 -18.69 -7.77
C ASP A 119 -16.58 -19.28 -8.48
N GLU A 120 -15.91 -20.20 -7.78
CA GLU A 120 -14.68 -20.84 -8.23
C GLU A 120 -14.83 -22.35 -8.30
N LYS A 121 -14.31 -22.90 -9.41
CA LYS A 121 -14.29 -24.35 -9.61
C LYS A 121 -13.39 -25.01 -8.57
N PRO A 122 -13.77 -26.21 -8.08
CA PRO A 122 -12.91 -26.98 -7.20
C PRO A 122 -11.59 -27.33 -7.91
N ALA A 123 -10.57 -27.66 -7.10
CA ALA A 123 -9.32 -28.20 -7.61
C ALA A 123 -9.58 -29.46 -8.44
N ARG A 124 -8.80 -29.65 -9.51
CA ARG A 124 -8.84 -30.87 -10.31
C ARG A 124 -7.52 -31.62 -10.26
N LYS A 125 -7.58 -32.94 -10.38
CA LYS A 125 -6.38 -33.77 -10.56
C LYS A 125 -5.67 -33.40 -11.86
N GLY A 126 -4.35 -33.45 -11.83
CA GLY A 126 -3.49 -33.14 -12.96
C GLY A 126 -2.21 -33.95 -12.93
N ARG A 127 -1.54 -34.07 -14.09
CA ARG A 127 -0.22 -34.70 -14.20
C ARG A 127 0.89 -33.89 -13.51
N ALA A 128 0.61 -32.65 -13.13
CA ALA A 128 1.50 -31.74 -12.42
C ALA A 128 0.68 -30.89 -11.44
N SER A 129 1.36 -30.32 -10.44
CA SER A 129 0.78 -29.33 -9.53
C SER A 129 0.84 -27.91 -10.10
N GLY A 130 -0.11 -27.06 -9.71
CA GLY A 130 -0.08 -25.65 -10.09
C GLY A 130 -1.41 -24.92 -9.97
N ILE A 131 -1.48 -23.79 -10.66
CA ILE A 131 -2.66 -22.93 -10.74
C ILE A 131 -3.04 -22.67 -12.20
N GLU A 132 -4.33 -22.50 -12.45
CA GLU A 132 -4.85 -21.95 -13.70
C GLU A 132 -6.05 -21.05 -13.41
N GLY A 133 -6.36 -20.14 -14.32
CA GLY A 133 -7.55 -19.31 -14.16
C GLY A 133 -7.48 -18.00 -14.92
N GLU A 134 -8.13 -16.98 -14.35
CA GLU A 134 -8.34 -15.70 -15.02
C GLU A 134 -8.09 -14.51 -14.09
N ILE A 135 -7.64 -13.40 -14.69
CA ILE A 135 -7.53 -12.08 -14.10
C ILE A 135 -8.49 -11.18 -14.85
N SER A 136 -9.37 -10.51 -14.13
CA SER A 136 -10.44 -9.70 -14.71
C SER A 136 -10.48 -8.29 -14.13
N TYR A 137 -11.26 -7.41 -14.77
CA TYR A 137 -11.69 -6.13 -14.25
C TYR A 137 -13.15 -5.94 -14.67
N GLN A 138 -14.06 -5.78 -13.71
CA GLN A 138 -15.50 -5.65 -13.97
C GLN A 138 -16.04 -6.81 -14.83
N ASP A 139 -15.76 -8.04 -14.43
CA ASP A 139 -16.11 -9.29 -15.13
C ASP A 139 -15.51 -9.48 -16.53
N GLN A 140 -14.70 -8.55 -17.03
CA GLN A 140 -14.03 -8.69 -18.32
C GLN A 140 -12.58 -9.15 -18.14
N PRO A 141 -12.07 -10.08 -18.98
CA PRO A 141 -10.66 -10.46 -18.95
C PRO A 141 -9.74 -9.24 -19.06
N LEU A 142 -8.80 -9.12 -18.12
CA LEU A 142 -7.86 -8.01 -18.11
C LEU A 142 -6.57 -8.40 -18.85
N GLU A 143 -6.38 -7.79 -20.01
CA GLU A 143 -5.18 -8.01 -20.82
C GLU A 143 -3.95 -7.27 -20.29
N LYS A 144 -2.76 -7.79 -20.62
CA LYS A 144 -1.44 -7.19 -20.34
C LYS A 144 -1.23 -6.89 -18.84
N VAL A 145 -1.59 -7.86 -18.00
CA VAL A 145 -1.46 -7.80 -16.54
C VAL A 145 -0.35 -8.76 -16.08
N TYR A 146 0.24 -8.51 -14.91
CA TYR A 146 1.20 -9.43 -14.30
C TYR A 146 0.58 -10.13 -13.09
N LEU A 147 0.70 -11.45 -13.03
CA LEU A 147 0.45 -12.26 -11.84
C LEU A 147 1.75 -12.39 -11.05
N TYR A 148 1.76 -11.94 -9.80
CA TYR A 148 2.88 -12.10 -8.88
C TYR A 148 2.56 -13.22 -7.91
N VAL A 149 3.52 -14.11 -7.73
CA VAL A 149 3.44 -15.26 -6.84
C VAL A 149 4.52 -15.13 -5.78
N TYR A 150 4.13 -15.13 -4.51
CA TYR A 150 5.04 -15.11 -3.37
C TYR A 150 4.91 -16.41 -2.58
N ARG A 151 6.00 -16.84 -1.94
CA ARG A 151 6.01 -18.02 -1.04
C ARG A 151 5.72 -17.66 0.42
N ASP A 152 5.85 -16.37 0.77
CA ASP A 152 5.61 -15.87 2.11
C ASP A 152 5.18 -14.40 2.08
N ALA A 153 4.67 -13.94 3.21
CA ALA A 153 4.15 -12.59 3.41
C ALA A 153 5.15 -11.61 4.05
N ARG A 154 6.37 -12.07 4.39
CA ARG A 154 7.31 -11.33 5.26
C ARG A 154 7.78 -10.02 4.65
N SER A 155 7.90 -9.98 3.33
CA SER A 155 8.27 -8.75 2.61
C SER A 155 7.10 -7.78 2.40
N GLY A 156 5.89 -8.15 2.85
CA GLY A 156 4.65 -7.43 2.56
C GLY A 156 4.32 -7.39 1.07
N PHE A 157 4.70 -8.43 0.33
CA PHE A 157 4.61 -8.52 -1.13
C PHE A 157 5.31 -7.35 -1.84
N LYS A 158 6.43 -6.93 -1.26
CA LYS A 158 7.39 -5.99 -1.86
C LYS A 158 8.65 -6.74 -2.26
N GLY A 159 9.42 -6.15 -3.16
CA GLY A 159 10.64 -6.76 -3.68
C GLY A 159 10.37 -7.92 -4.64
N PRO A 160 11.35 -8.81 -4.87
CA PRO A 160 11.25 -9.86 -5.87
C PRO A 160 10.19 -10.90 -5.47
N ALA A 161 9.27 -11.18 -6.39
CA ALA A 161 8.35 -12.29 -6.25
C ALA A 161 9.04 -13.62 -6.58
N TYR A 162 8.49 -14.74 -6.10
CA TYR A 162 8.94 -16.07 -6.50
C TYR A 162 8.72 -16.31 -8.00
N ASN A 163 7.61 -15.83 -8.54
CA ASN A 163 7.34 -15.79 -9.97
C ASN A 163 6.58 -14.50 -10.33
N ILE A 164 6.88 -13.95 -11.51
CA ILE A 164 6.11 -12.86 -12.12
C ILE A 164 5.72 -13.33 -13.52
N LEU A 165 4.46 -13.71 -13.69
CA LEU A 165 3.95 -14.22 -14.96
C LEU A 165 3.25 -13.09 -15.72
N PRO A 166 3.70 -12.72 -16.94
CA PRO A 166 2.91 -11.89 -17.83
C PRO A 166 1.67 -12.67 -18.30
N VAL A 167 0.50 -12.05 -18.17
CA VAL A 167 -0.79 -12.60 -18.56
C VAL A 167 -1.36 -11.70 -19.66
N GLU A 168 -1.25 -12.16 -20.90
CA GLU A 168 -1.56 -11.35 -22.09
C GLU A 168 -3.07 -11.14 -22.27
N LYS A 169 -3.87 -12.20 -22.11
CA LYS A 169 -5.30 -12.23 -22.46
C LYS A 169 -6.22 -12.47 -21.26
N GLY A 170 -5.78 -12.10 -20.06
CA GLY A 170 -6.50 -12.37 -18.81
C GLY A 170 -6.44 -13.81 -18.32
N HIS A 171 -6.24 -14.82 -19.17
CA HIS A 171 -6.13 -16.22 -18.76
C HIS A 171 -4.69 -16.67 -18.54
N PHE A 172 -4.46 -17.48 -17.51
CA PHE A 172 -3.13 -17.98 -17.17
C PHE A 172 -3.12 -19.44 -16.74
N ARG A 173 -1.94 -20.05 -16.85
CA ARG A 173 -1.61 -21.33 -16.24
C ARG A 173 -0.15 -21.31 -15.80
N LEU A 174 0.10 -21.75 -14.57
CA LEU A 174 1.43 -21.78 -13.99
C LEU A 174 1.63 -23.09 -13.23
N ARG A 175 2.67 -23.83 -13.59
CA ARG A 175 3.11 -24.98 -12.78
C ARG A 175 3.79 -24.45 -11.53
N LEU A 176 3.37 -24.95 -10.39
CA LEU A 176 3.97 -24.65 -9.10
C LEU A 176 4.16 -25.96 -8.34
N PRO A 177 5.29 -26.14 -7.64
CA PRO A 177 5.42 -27.22 -6.68
C PRO A 177 4.28 -27.21 -5.64
N PRO A 178 4.03 -28.33 -4.95
CA PRO A 178 3.13 -28.33 -3.80
C PRO A 178 3.59 -27.34 -2.72
N GLY A 179 2.64 -26.67 -2.08
CA GLY A 179 2.90 -25.68 -1.03
C GLY A 179 1.91 -24.52 -1.04
N ASP A 180 2.17 -23.55 -0.17
CA ASP A 180 1.35 -22.34 -0.02
C ASP A 180 1.94 -21.17 -0.80
N TYR A 181 1.06 -20.45 -1.49
CA TYR A 181 1.43 -19.30 -2.31
C TYR A 181 0.49 -18.13 -2.07
N PHE A 182 1.03 -16.92 -2.18
CA PHE A 182 0.26 -15.68 -2.13
C PHE A 182 0.24 -15.05 -3.51
N LEU A 183 -0.96 -14.78 -4.02
CA LEU A 183 -1.19 -14.29 -5.37
C LEU A 183 -1.66 -12.84 -5.37
N MET A 184 -1.15 -12.05 -6.32
CA MET A 184 -1.69 -10.72 -6.60
C MET A 184 -1.55 -10.39 -8.09
N ALA A 185 -2.45 -9.57 -8.60
CA ALA A 185 -2.37 -9.07 -9.96
C ALA A 185 -2.05 -7.57 -9.94
N ARG A 186 -1.16 -7.14 -10.84
CA ARG A 186 -0.91 -5.70 -11.08
C ARG A 186 -0.78 -5.42 -12.57
N LYS A 187 -1.47 -4.40 -13.04
CA LYS A 187 -1.29 -3.79 -14.36
C LYS A 187 -1.09 -2.30 -14.15
N ARG A 188 0.08 -1.82 -14.59
CA ARG A 188 0.43 -0.40 -14.50
C ARG A 188 0.11 0.29 -15.81
N GLN A 189 -0.43 1.50 -15.75
CA GLN A 189 -0.67 2.31 -16.94
C GLN A 189 0.63 2.61 -17.70
N ALA A 190 1.69 2.97 -16.95
CA ALA A 190 3.03 3.18 -17.49
C ALA A 190 3.74 1.87 -17.92
N GLY A 191 3.10 0.71 -17.71
CA GLY A 191 3.71 -0.59 -17.90
C GLY A 191 4.76 -0.94 -16.84
N GLY A 192 5.55 -1.97 -17.13
CA GLY A 192 6.60 -2.43 -16.22
C GLY A 192 6.12 -3.35 -15.09
N ARG A 193 7.08 -4.08 -14.54
CA ARG A 193 6.87 -5.16 -13.55
C ARG A 193 7.22 -4.76 -12.12
N TYR A 194 7.83 -3.61 -11.89
CA TYR A 194 8.28 -3.14 -10.56
C TYR A 194 7.72 -1.75 -10.24
N GLY A 195 7.81 -1.38 -8.96
CA GLY A 195 7.34 -0.09 -8.45
C GLY A 195 6.01 -0.16 -7.68
N PRO A 196 5.57 0.96 -7.12
CA PRO A 196 4.28 1.07 -6.45
C PRO A 196 3.11 0.89 -7.42
N VAL A 197 1.90 0.81 -6.88
CA VAL A 197 0.64 0.89 -7.65
C VAL A 197 0.27 2.37 -7.70
N ALA A 198 0.20 2.99 -8.87
CA ALA A 198 -0.19 4.39 -9.03
C ALA A 198 -1.71 4.55 -9.13
N ILE A 199 -2.20 5.79 -8.99
CA ILE A 199 -3.59 6.10 -9.34
C ILE A 199 -3.82 5.75 -10.82
N GLY A 200 -4.94 5.10 -11.12
CA GLY A 200 -5.29 4.62 -12.45
C GLY A 200 -4.76 3.21 -12.78
N ASP A 201 -3.85 2.66 -11.98
CA ASP A 201 -3.41 1.27 -12.13
C ASP A 201 -4.49 0.28 -11.68
N TRP A 202 -4.42 -0.93 -12.23
CA TRP A 202 -5.23 -2.05 -11.79
C TRP A 202 -4.43 -2.94 -10.85
N PHE A 203 -5.02 -3.25 -9.71
CA PHE A 203 -4.38 -4.02 -8.66
C PHE A 203 -5.44 -4.83 -7.91
N ASN A 204 -5.12 -6.05 -7.50
CA ASN A 204 -5.76 -6.63 -6.33
C ASN A 204 -4.91 -7.75 -5.72
N TYR A 205 -5.20 -7.99 -4.44
CA TYR A 205 -4.76 -9.18 -3.73
C TYR A 205 -5.78 -10.30 -3.96
N TYR A 206 -5.34 -11.53 -4.19
CA TYR A 206 -6.29 -12.63 -4.31
C TYR A 206 -7.01 -12.87 -2.97
N TYR A 207 -8.35 -12.86 -3.00
CA TYR A 207 -9.19 -12.90 -1.80
C TYR A 207 -9.04 -14.21 -1.02
N GLY A 208 -8.70 -15.31 -1.72
CA GLY A 208 -8.52 -16.64 -1.14
C GLY A 208 -7.06 -16.95 -0.76
N ASN A 209 -6.22 -15.93 -0.57
CA ASN A 209 -4.85 -16.13 -0.12
C ASN A 209 -4.78 -16.58 1.35
N PRO A 210 -3.84 -17.47 1.72
CA PRO A 210 -2.92 -18.20 0.84
C PRO A 210 -3.62 -19.28 0.00
N VAL A 211 -3.10 -19.51 -1.22
CA VAL A 211 -3.50 -20.62 -2.08
C VAL A 211 -2.64 -21.83 -1.76
N HIS A 212 -3.27 -22.86 -1.20
CA HIS A 212 -2.66 -24.16 -0.99
C HIS A 212 -2.71 -25.02 -2.26
N ILE A 213 -1.58 -25.58 -2.67
CA ILE A 213 -1.45 -26.48 -3.82
C ILE A 213 -1.01 -27.86 -3.34
N GLU A 214 -1.86 -28.86 -3.56
CA GLU A 214 -1.54 -30.26 -3.25
C GLU A 214 -0.73 -30.93 -4.37
N PRO A 215 0.01 -32.01 -4.08
CA PRO A 215 0.65 -32.85 -5.09
C PRO A 215 -0.32 -33.36 -6.15
N GLY A 216 0.00 -33.15 -7.44
CA GLY A 216 -0.82 -33.62 -8.56
C GLY A 216 -2.15 -32.89 -8.72
N THR A 217 -2.31 -31.66 -8.19
CA THR A 217 -3.55 -30.89 -8.30
C THR A 217 -3.35 -29.55 -9.01
N ILE A 218 -4.35 -29.14 -9.77
CA ILE A 218 -4.45 -27.80 -10.36
C ILE A 218 -5.58 -27.06 -9.64
N ARG A 219 -5.23 -25.96 -8.95
CA ARG A 219 -6.21 -25.04 -8.37
C ARG A 219 -6.70 -24.06 -9.44
N HIS A 220 -8.01 -23.88 -9.52
CA HIS A 220 -8.60 -22.79 -10.30
C HIS A 220 -8.55 -21.50 -9.47
N VAL A 221 -8.26 -20.36 -10.09
CA VAL A 221 -8.14 -19.05 -9.43
C VAL A 221 -8.82 -17.98 -10.28
N ARG A 222 -9.72 -17.19 -9.70
CA ARG A 222 -10.36 -16.04 -10.34
C ARG A 222 -10.00 -14.78 -9.57
N LEU A 223 -9.16 -13.94 -10.17
CA LEU A 223 -8.64 -12.73 -9.52
C LEU A 223 -9.21 -11.49 -10.21
N GLU A 224 -10.30 -10.94 -9.66
CA GLU A 224 -10.83 -9.65 -10.11
C GLU A 224 -9.97 -8.51 -9.55
N THR A 225 -9.53 -7.62 -10.43
CA THR A 225 -8.77 -6.41 -10.10
C THR A 225 -9.67 -5.22 -9.87
N ILE A 226 -9.15 -4.22 -9.16
CA ILE A 226 -9.78 -2.92 -8.97
C ILE A 226 -8.83 -1.83 -9.45
N THR A 227 -9.37 -0.65 -9.76
CA THR A 227 -8.56 0.55 -10.02
C THR A 227 -8.21 1.25 -8.72
N ARG A 228 -6.97 1.74 -8.60
CA ARG A 228 -6.62 2.73 -7.56
C ARG A 228 -7.16 4.08 -7.97
N LEU A 229 -8.11 4.64 -7.21
CA LEU A 229 -8.75 5.90 -7.51
C LEU A 229 -8.28 6.98 -6.53
N SER A 230 -8.09 8.21 -7.02
CA SER A 230 -7.62 9.34 -6.20
C SER A 230 -8.60 9.72 -5.09
N ASN A 231 -9.90 9.61 -5.35
CA ASN A 231 -10.96 9.92 -4.39
C ASN A 231 -11.02 8.97 -3.18
N LEU A 232 -10.33 7.82 -3.22
CA LEU A 232 -10.21 6.94 -2.06
C LEU A 232 -9.35 7.55 -0.96
N GLU A 233 -8.49 8.52 -1.31
CA GLU A 233 -7.49 9.12 -0.43
C GLU A 233 -7.80 10.60 -0.10
N GLN A 234 -8.86 11.17 -0.70
CA GLN A 234 -9.26 12.56 -0.47
C GLN A 234 -9.79 12.76 0.94
N GLY A 235 -9.12 13.58 1.74
CA GLY A 235 -9.48 13.82 3.12
C GLY A 235 -8.83 15.09 3.64
N GLU A 236 -8.78 15.17 4.97
CA GLU A 236 -8.11 16.25 5.68
C GLU A 236 -6.62 16.33 5.26
N GLU A 237 -6.13 17.54 5.04
CA GLU A 237 -4.71 17.76 4.80
C GLU A 237 -3.92 17.44 6.06
N VAL A 238 -3.10 16.40 6.00
CA VAL A 238 -2.20 16.04 7.09
C VAL A 238 -0.93 16.90 6.98
N PRO A 239 -0.50 17.55 8.08
CA PRO A 239 0.75 18.30 8.13
C PRO A 239 1.91 17.51 7.53
N PHE A 240 2.77 18.21 6.79
CA PHE A 240 3.95 17.58 6.20
C PHE A 240 5.02 17.37 7.27
N HIS A 241 5.52 16.14 7.34
CA HIS A 241 6.67 15.74 8.16
C HIS A 241 7.57 14.86 7.31
N GLY A 242 8.86 15.17 7.26
CA GLY A 242 9.79 14.46 6.40
C GLY A 242 10.92 15.33 5.87
N VAL A 243 11.28 15.12 4.62
CA VAL A 243 12.42 15.77 3.95
C VAL A 243 11.95 16.47 2.69
N ASN A 244 12.29 17.74 2.58
CA ASN A 244 12.16 18.54 1.37
C ASN A 244 13.55 18.88 0.85
N GLY A 245 13.69 18.95 -0.47
CA GLY A 245 15.00 19.14 -1.06
C GLY A 245 15.01 19.21 -2.58
N ARG A 246 16.22 19.12 -3.15
CA ARG A 246 16.46 19.12 -4.60
C ARG A 246 17.42 18.01 -5.03
N ILE A 247 17.13 17.45 -6.20
CA ILE A 247 18.02 16.51 -6.90
C ILE A 247 18.81 17.29 -7.94
N ILE A 248 20.14 17.29 -7.81
CA ILE A 248 21.04 18.10 -8.62
C ILE A 248 21.85 17.21 -9.57
N GLY A 249 21.82 17.53 -10.85
CA GLY A 249 22.52 16.83 -11.91
C GLY A 249 24.01 17.19 -12.00
N PRO A 250 24.75 16.52 -12.90
CA PRO A 250 26.16 16.80 -13.12
C PRO A 250 26.42 18.20 -13.72
N ASP A 251 25.43 18.80 -14.36
CA ASP A 251 25.47 20.17 -14.90
C ASP A 251 25.11 21.25 -13.86
N GLY A 252 24.86 20.86 -12.61
CA GLY A 252 24.44 21.74 -11.52
C GLY A 252 22.96 22.13 -11.57
N LYS A 253 22.16 21.61 -12.50
CA LYS A 253 20.73 21.90 -12.60
C LYS A 253 19.87 20.86 -11.88
N GLY A 254 18.64 21.24 -11.57
CA GLY A 254 17.63 20.33 -11.06
C GLY A 254 17.28 19.22 -12.04
N VAL A 255 17.08 17.99 -11.55
CA VAL A 255 16.73 16.84 -12.37
C VAL A 255 15.30 16.38 -12.08
N ALA A 256 14.45 16.42 -13.10
CA ALA A 256 13.07 15.96 -13.04
C ALA A 256 12.93 14.44 -13.18
N GLY A 257 11.84 13.89 -12.64
CA GLY A 257 11.45 12.51 -12.88
C GLY A 257 12.25 11.45 -12.11
N LEU A 258 12.99 11.84 -11.08
CA LEU A 258 13.69 10.93 -10.16
C LEU A 258 12.91 10.79 -8.86
N HIS A 259 13.08 9.67 -8.18
CA HIS A 259 12.54 9.44 -6.84
C HIS A 259 13.67 9.47 -5.81
N VAL A 260 13.38 10.02 -4.63
CA VAL A 260 14.23 9.86 -3.46
C VAL A 260 13.72 8.69 -2.65
N PHE A 261 14.61 7.74 -2.37
CA PHE A 261 14.35 6.52 -1.62
C PHE A 261 14.95 6.60 -0.23
N ALA A 262 14.20 6.17 0.78
CA ALA A 262 14.69 6.08 2.16
C ALA A 262 14.79 4.64 2.65
N TYR A 263 15.92 4.35 3.31
CA TYR A 263 16.24 3.06 3.89
C TYR A 263 16.48 3.20 5.40
N ASP A 264 16.24 2.10 6.13
CA ASP A 264 16.50 1.97 7.57
C ASP A 264 17.93 1.50 7.88
N ARG A 265 18.74 1.21 6.85
CA ARG A 265 20.13 0.76 6.97
C ARG A 265 21.08 1.47 6.00
N PRO A 266 22.34 1.73 6.40
CA PRO A 266 23.30 2.52 5.61
C PRO A 266 23.72 1.88 4.29
N GLU A 267 23.62 0.55 4.17
CA GLU A 267 23.96 -0.15 2.92
C GLU A 267 23.00 0.24 1.78
N MET A 268 21.77 0.68 2.12
CA MET A 268 20.71 1.04 1.19
C MET A 268 20.42 -0.05 0.15
N THR A 269 20.40 -1.31 0.61
CA THR A 269 20.14 -2.49 -0.21
C THR A 269 18.70 -2.98 -0.03
N GLY A 270 18.18 -3.69 -1.03
CA GLY A 270 16.83 -4.25 -0.99
C GLY A 270 15.73 -3.23 -1.25
N THR A 271 14.58 -3.43 -0.62
CA THR A 271 13.38 -2.60 -0.84
C THR A 271 13.41 -1.37 0.07
N PRO A 272 13.28 -0.14 -0.48
CA PRO A 272 13.18 1.07 0.34
C PRO A 272 11.93 1.05 1.21
N ARG A 273 11.99 1.71 2.38
CA ARG A 273 10.88 1.81 3.33
C ARG A 273 9.88 2.90 2.96
N HIS A 274 10.38 3.96 2.34
CA HIS A 274 9.63 5.11 1.83
C HIS A 274 10.27 5.62 0.54
N PHE A 275 9.50 6.33 -0.27
CA PHE A 275 9.98 6.99 -1.48
C PHE A 275 9.15 8.25 -1.76
N SER A 276 9.73 9.22 -2.46
CA SER A 276 9.05 10.45 -2.85
C SER A 276 8.24 10.24 -4.12
N GLU A 277 7.32 11.15 -4.40
CA GLU A 277 6.86 11.34 -5.78
C GLU A 277 8.03 11.70 -6.70
N ALA A 278 7.78 11.65 -8.01
CA ALA A 278 8.77 12.04 -9.00
C ALA A 278 9.15 13.52 -8.81
N SER A 279 10.44 13.83 -8.84
CA SER A 279 10.94 15.20 -8.71
C SER A 279 10.42 16.10 -9.82
N ALA A 280 10.15 17.36 -9.47
CA ALA A 280 9.63 18.35 -10.39
C ALA A 280 10.69 18.81 -11.41
N ALA A 281 10.29 19.68 -12.34
CA ALA A 281 11.14 20.20 -13.41
C ALA A 281 12.45 20.83 -12.89
N ASP A 282 12.43 21.46 -11.73
CA ASP A 282 13.57 22.09 -11.06
C ASP A 282 14.30 21.16 -10.07
N GLY A 283 13.99 19.87 -10.11
CA GLY A 283 14.57 18.85 -9.24
C GLY A 283 14.01 18.83 -7.81
N THR A 284 13.04 19.67 -7.47
CA THR A 284 12.42 19.65 -6.13
C THR A 284 11.72 18.33 -5.85
N PHE A 285 11.84 17.87 -4.60
CA PHE A 285 11.15 16.69 -4.10
C PHE A 285 10.65 16.90 -2.67
N SER A 286 9.60 16.17 -2.33
CA SER A 286 9.07 16.06 -0.97
C SER A 286 8.91 14.59 -0.62
N LEU A 287 9.52 14.18 0.49
CA LEU A 287 9.54 12.81 0.97
C LEU A 287 9.00 12.76 2.39
N ARG A 288 7.76 12.27 2.56
CA ARG A 288 7.18 12.05 3.89
C ARG A 288 7.93 10.93 4.61
N LEU A 289 8.41 11.22 5.82
CA LEU A 289 9.14 10.26 6.65
C LEU A 289 8.73 10.43 8.11
N PRO A 290 8.52 9.31 8.84
CA PRO A 290 8.34 9.39 10.27
C PRO A 290 9.68 9.70 10.96
N ALA A 291 9.60 10.03 12.25
CA ALA A 291 10.78 10.22 13.08
C ALA A 291 11.70 9.00 13.05
N GLY A 292 13.01 9.24 13.11
CA GLY A 292 14.02 8.19 13.08
C GLY A 292 15.24 8.55 12.24
N ARG A 293 16.10 7.55 12.04
CA ARG A 293 17.28 7.64 11.19
C ARG A 293 16.97 7.04 9.83
N TRP A 294 17.26 7.79 8.75
CA TRP A 294 16.97 7.39 7.37
C TRP A 294 18.17 7.61 6.47
N TYR A 295 18.42 6.68 5.55
CA TYR A 295 19.50 6.76 4.56
C TYR A 295 18.91 7.00 3.18
N LEU A 296 19.36 8.05 2.50
CA LEU A 296 18.70 8.56 1.31
C LEU A 296 19.54 8.36 0.04
N LEU A 297 18.87 7.96 -1.04
CA LEU A 297 19.43 7.99 -2.40
C LEU A 297 18.38 8.44 -3.42
N ALA A 298 18.82 9.00 -4.53
CA ALA A 298 17.98 9.41 -5.66
C ALA A 298 18.31 8.57 -6.90
N ARG A 299 17.26 8.05 -7.56
CA ARG A 299 17.34 7.41 -8.89
C ARG A 299 15.95 7.31 -9.51
N LYS A 300 15.87 6.89 -10.78
CA LYS A 300 14.58 6.77 -11.48
C LYS A 300 13.89 5.42 -11.24
N SER A 301 14.65 4.33 -11.31
CA SER A 301 14.06 3.00 -11.41
C SER A 301 13.78 2.36 -10.05
N PHE A 302 12.64 1.66 -9.95
CA PHE A 302 12.31 0.83 -8.80
C PHE A 302 12.84 -0.61 -8.98
N GLY A 303 13.51 -1.10 -7.94
CA GLY A 303 14.01 -2.48 -7.88
C GLY A 303 15.27 -2.71 -8.73
N GLY A 304 15.99 -3.78 -8.40
CA GLY A 304 17.25 -4.14 -9.05
C GLY A 304 18.40 -3.15 -8.81
N PRO A 305 19.61 -3.50 -9.26
CA PRO A 305 20.74 -2.58 -9.26
C PRO A 305 20.48 -1.36 -10.18
N ALA A 306 21.28 -0.31 -10.02
CA ALA A 306 21.30 0.81 -10.97
C ALA A 306 21.77 0.32 -12.34
N ALA A 307 21.01 0.67 -13.39
CA ALA A 307 21.39 0.33 -14.75
C ALA A 307 22.55 1.24 -15.20
N GLU A 308 23.33 0.77 -16.17
CA GLU A 308 24.32 1.61 -16.84
C GLU A 308 23.66 2.86 -17.43
N GLY A 309 24.29 4.02 -17.22
CA GLY A 309 23.78 5.32 -17.64
C GLY A 309 22.66 5.88 -16.77
N GLU A 310 22.10 5.12 -15.81
CA GLU A 310 21.06 5.62 -14.91
C GLU A 310 21.62 6.72 -14.00
N LEU A 311 20.89 7.82 -13.84
CA LEU A 311 21.23 8.83 -12.83
C LEU A 311 21.01 8.27 -11.43
N TYR A 312 22.08 8.25 -10.65
CA TYR A 312 22.11 7.71 -9.29
C TYR A 312 22.95 8.59 -8.37
N GLY A 313 22.50 8.76 -7.13
CA GLY A 313 23.23 9.53 -6.11
C GLY A 313 22.77 9.20 -4.70
N LYS A 314 23.71 9.14 -3.75
CA LYS A 314 23.42 9.04 -2.31
C LYS A 314 23.51 10.42 -1.68
N TYR A 315 22.70 10.69 -0.66
CA TYR A 315 22.80 11.94 0.11
C TYR A 315 24.20 12.11 0.72
N ARG A 316 24.79 13.31 0.66
CA ARG A 316 26.19 13.54 1.08
C ARG A 316 26.35 14.51 2.25
N GLY A 317 25.26 15.04 2.80
CA GLY A 317 25.35 15.95 3.95
C GLY A 317 25.74 15.27 5.27
N SER A 318 25.99 13.96 5.25
CA SER A 318 26.57 13.19 6.35
C SER A 318 27.47 12.07 5.80
N GLY A 319 28.47 11.65 6.59
CA GLY A 319 29.46 10.64 6.17
C GLY A 319 28.87 9.24 5.93
N ASP A 320 27.73 8.93 6.53
CA ASP A 320 27.00 7.67 6.37
C ASP A 320 25.79 7.80 5.43
N HIS A 321 25.59 8.95 4.81
CA HIS A 321 24.43 9.28 3.96
C HIS A 321 23.08 9.32 4.69
N GLY A 322 23.08 9.41 6.02
CA GLY A 322 21.89 9.43 6.85
C GLY A 322 21.40 10.83 7.25
N VAL A 323 20.08 10.99 7.36
CA VAL A 323 19.37 12.11 8.00
C VAL A 323 18.67 11.62 9.27
N ALA A 324 18.53 12.50 10.27
CA ALA A 324 17.78 12.21 11.49
C ALA A 324 16.58 13.16 11.59
N LEU A 325 15.40 12.59 11.82
CA LEU A 325 14.14 13.33 11.98
C LEU A 325 13.57 13.10 13.38
N LYS A 326 13.17 14.19 14.04
CA LYS A 326 12.35 14.17 15.25
C LYS A 326 10.86 14.05 14.90
N SER A 327 10.03 13.73 15.89
CA SER A 327 8.58 13.70 15.70
C SER A 327 8.08 15.07 15.22
N GLY A 328 7.22 15.07 14.20
CA GLY A 328 6.67 16.28 13.59
C GLY A 328 7.67 17.15 12.82
N GLN A 329 8.93 16.72 12.66
CA GLN A 329 9.96 17.54 12.03
C GLN A 329 9.86 17.51 10.50
N THR A 330 10.11 18.67 9.91
CA THR A 330 10.48 18.80 8.50
C THR A 330 11.93 19.24 8.38
N LEU A 331 12.71 18.51 7.60
CA LEU A 331 14.06 18.89 7.20
C LEU A 331 14.01 19.49 5.81
N GLU A 332 14.44 20.74 5.69
CA GLU A 332 14.46 21.51 4.45
C GLU A 332 15.84 21.46 3.78
N GLU A 333 15.90 21.90 2.53
CA GLU A 333 17.15 22.16 1.77
C GLU A 333 18.08 20.95 1.62
N VAL A 334 17.53 19.73 1.60
CA VAL A 334 18.34 18.52 1.35
C VAL A 334 18.75 18.43 -0.12
N GLU A 335 20.04 18.40 -0.39
CA GLU A 335 20.56 18.21 -1.75
C GLU A 335 21.10 16.80 -1.97
N ILE A 336 20.65 16.17 -3.08
CA ILE A 336 21.18 14.88 -3.54
C ILE A 336 21.75 15.07 -4.95
N HIS A 337 23.08 14.97 -5.06
CA HIS A 337 23.75 15.03 -6.35
C HIS A 337 23.75 13.65 -7.03
N VAL A 338 23.25 13.61 -8.26
CA VAL A 338 23.19 12.39 -9.09
C VAL A 338 24.15 12.46 -10.25
N ARG A 339 24.68 11.30 -10.64
CA ARG A 339 25.54 11.15 -11.83
C ARG A 339 25.17 9.85 -12.56
N PRO A 340 25.43 9.74 -13.88
CA PRO A 340 25.26 8.49 -14.59
C PRO A 340 26.10 7.38 -13.96
N VAL A 341 25.50 6.21 -13.74
CA VAL A 341 26.25 5.01 -13.33
C VAL A 341 27.11 4.55 -14.50
N THR A 342 28.42 4.51 -14.30
CA THR A 342 29.35 3.88 -15.23
C THR A 342 29.38 2.38 -14.97
N ALA A 343 29.37 1.56 -16.03
CA ALA A 343 29.65 0.14 -15.91
C ALA A 343 30.97 -0.07 -15.13
N ARG A 344 30.96 -1.03 -14.20
CA ARG A 344 32.17 -1.46 -13.48
C ARG A 344 32.84 -2.60 -14.23
#